data_AF-A0A944BFK9-F1
#
_entry.id   AF-A0A944BFK9-F1
#
_cell.length_a   1.000
_cell.length_b   1.000
_cell.length_c   1.000
_cell.angle_alpha   90.00
_cell.angle_beta   90.00
_cell.angle_gamma   90.00
#
_symmetry.space_group_name_H-M   'P 1'
#
loop_
_entity.id
_entity.type
_entity.pdbx_description
1 polymer ?
#
loop_
_entity_poly.entity_id
_entity_poly.type
_entity_poly.pdbx_seq_one_letter_code
_entity_poly.pdbx_strand_id
1 'polypeptide(L)'
;MSMSINEIAKELGLVELSFHEIFVLPDSERERIDQLEEKGICIDIKLLREILECAGKKCCIYEKILDLRYEIILKTKQEIDNSEYIDYASKNFLSLLQTEKNIYETIGYLTLLQMDAITTTIGLLQAQNDVERIMLSKHAYTIIYEAITNDLSKNVSKEMHKFPNEIVNIQKLSNFWKEVNSILKQIMDINFAKIVRNNIDAHKNNSFLEQIALYKKCQWADSIICLSIFSKIIDLIQGYMDIIN
;
A
#
# COMPACT_ATOMS: atom_id res chain seq x y z
N MET A 1 -7.06 37.06 -32.22
CA MET A 1 -6.64 35.64 -32.28
C MET A 1 -5.83 35.37 -31.03
N SER A 2 -6.19 34.38 -30.22
CA SER A 2 -5.40 33.98 -29.05
C SER A 2 -4.17 33.23 -29.53
N MET A 3 -2.97 33.70 -29.19
CA MET A 3 -1.74 32.98 -29.47
C MET A 3 -1.77 31.61 -28.78
N SER A 4 -1.27 30.59 -29.48
CA SER A 4 -1.04 29.28 -28.90
C SER A 4 0.11 29.32 -27.89
N ILE A 5 0.09 28.41 -26.92
CA ILE A 5 1.15 28.28 -25.91
C ILE A 5 2.54 28.14 -26.54
N ASN A 6 2.63 27.48 -27.70
CA ASN A 6 3.88 27.32 -28.44
C ASN A 6 4.37 28.63 -29.06
N GLU A 7 3.48 29.50 -29.52
CA GLU A 7 3.84 30.82 -30.05
C GLU A 7 4.32 31.74 -28.92
N ILE A 8 3.68 31.67 -27.74
CA ILE A 8 4.09 32.42 -26.54
C ILE A 8 5.47 31.96 -26.05
N ALA A 9 5.71 30.64 -25.96
CA ALA A 9 7.01 30.09 -25.57
C ALA A 9 8.13 30.49 -26.55
N LYS A 10 7.80 30.59 -27.84
CA LYS A 10 8.75 31.01 -28.88
C LYS A 10 9.08 32.50 -28.81
N GLU A 11 8.10 33.36 -28.56
CA GLU A 11 8.32 34.80 -28.36
C GLU A 11 9.13 35.11 -27.10
N LEU A 12 8.95 34.34 -26.02
CA LEU A 12 9.68 34.52 -24.77
C LEU A 12 11.11 33.95 -24.79
N GLY A 13 11.58 33.42 -25.92
CA GLY A 13 12.91 32.82 -26.03
C GLY A 13 13.07 31.53 -25.22
N LEU A 14 11.96 30.89 -24.82
CA LEU A 14 11.93 29.64 -24.04
C LEU A 14 12.09 28.39 -24.91
N VAL A 15 12.51 28.55 -26.17
CA VAL A 15 12.51 27.54 -27.24
C VAL A 15 13.36 26.30 -26.91
N GLU A 16 14.26 26.38 -25.92
CA GLU A 16 15.11 25.26 -25.51
C GLU A 16 14.72 24.57 -24.21
N LEU A 17 13.85 25.13 -23.35
CA LEU A 17 13.40 24.42 -22.15
C LEU A 17 12.27 23.46 -22.54
N SER A 18 12.63 22.32 -23.14
CA SER A 18 11.66 21.25 -23.32
C SER A 18 11.14 20.86 -21.93
N PHE A 19 9.84 20.60 -21.80
CA PHE A 19 9.25 20.12 -20.54
C PHE A 19 10.01 18.90 -19.97
N HIS A 20 10.74 18.19 -20.82
CA HIS A 20 11.57 17.06 -20.45
C HIS A 20 12.72 17.47 -19.52
N GLU A 21 13.33 18.65 -19.70
CA GLU A 21 14.53 19.08 -18.95
C GLU A 21 14.31 19.25 -17.43
N ILE A 22 13.09 19.56 -17.01
CA ILE A 22 12.76 19.73 -15.58
C ILE A 22 12.63 18.37 -14.87
N PHE A 23 12.17 17.36 -15.60
CA PHE A 23 11.76 16.07 -15.09
C PHE A 23 12.69 14.92 -15.50
N VAL A 24 13.84 15.20 -16.15
CA VAL A 24 14.79 14.17 -16.58
C VAL A 24 15.25 13.34 -15.38
N LEU A 25 15.06 12.03 -15.47
CA LEU A 25 15.63 11.10 -14.50
C LEU A 25 17.11 10.85 -14.81
N PRO A 26 17.99 10.77 -13.79
CA PRO A 26 19.38 10.39 -14.00
C PRO A 26 19.51 9.00 -14.64
N ASP A 27 20.48 8.81 -15.54
CA ASP A 27 20.74 7.50 -16.18
C ASP A 27 21.03 6.39 -15.16
N SER A 28 21.62 6.75 -14.01
CA SER A 28 21.87 5.83 -12.89
C SER A 28 20.61 5.18 -12.33
N GLU A 29 19.44 5.80 -12.47
CA GLU A 29 18.18 5.18 -12.04
C GLU A 29 17.78 4.03 -12.97
N ARG A 30 18.07 4.13 -14.27
CA ARG A 30 17.76 3.07 -15.25
C ARG A 30 18.62 1.83 -15.00
N GLU A 31 19.93 2.03 -14.82
CA GLU A 31 20.86 0.93 -14.50
C GLU A 31 20.47 0.20 -13.22
N ARG A 32 19.93 0.93 -12.23
CA ARG A 32 19.43 0.33 -10.99
C ARG A 32 18.20 -0.54 -11.20
N ILE A 33 17.31 -0.18 -12.13
CA ILE A 33 16.13 -1.00 -12.49
C ILE A 33 16.57 -2.33 -13.11
N ASP A 34 17.51 -2.28 -14.04
CA ASP A 34 17.99 -3.48 -14.74
C ASP A 34 18.61 -4.51 -13.78
N GLN A 35 19.15 -4.05 -12.65
CA GLN A 35 19.74 -4.90 -11.61
C GLN A 35 18.73 -5.41 -10.56
N LEU A 36 17.43 -5.07 -10.66
CA LEU A 36 16.45 -5.46 -9.64
C LEU A 36 16.11 -6.95 -9.65
N GLU A 37 16.09 -7.60 -10.81
CA GLU A 37 15.87 -9.06 -10.89
C GLU A 37 16.94 -9.83 -10.12
N GLU A 38 18.20 -9.41 -10.24
CA GLU A 38 19.33 -10.01 -9.52
C GLU A 38 19.18 -9.90 -7.99
N LYS A 39 18.42 -8.90 -7.53
CA LYS A 39 18.09 -8.66 -6.11
C LYS A 39 16.79 -9.35 -5.69
N GLY A 40 16.21 -10.20 -6.55
CA GLY A 40 14.99 -10.95 -6.28
C GLY A 40 13.73 -10.10 -6.22
N ILE A 41 13.75 -8.90 -6.83
CA ILE A 41 12.58 -8.03 -6.99
C ILE A 41 11.92 -8.40 -8.32
N CYS A 42 10.62 -8.68 -8.29
CA CYS A 42 9.85 -9.01 -9.49
C CYS A 42 9.61 -7.75 -10.31
N ILE A 43 10.22 -7.68 -11.49
CA ILE A 43 9.95 -6.63 -12.49
C ILE A 43 9.20 -7.17 -13.73
N ASP A 44 8.91 -8.47 -13.77
CA ASP A 44 8.08 -9.06 -14.82
C ASP A 44 6.64 -8.53 -14.71
N ILE A 45 6.29 -7.62 -15.62
CA ILE A 45 4.98 -6.98 -15.70
C ILE A 45 3.85 -8.01 -15.85
N LYS A 46 4.08 -9.10 -16.59
CA LYS A 46 3.05 -10.13 -16.79
C LYS A 46 2.77 -10.83 -15.47
N LEU A 47 3.81 -11.25 -14.76
CA LEU A 47 3.66 -11.88 -13.44
C LEU A 47 3.01 -10.94 -12.43
N LEU A 48 3.42 -9.66 -12.38
CA LEU A 48 2.80 -8.67 -11.50
C LEU A 48 1.29 -8.50 -11.79
N ARG A 49 0.88 -8.54 -13.07
CA ARG A 49 -0.54 -8.49 -13.45
C ARG A 49 -1.29 -9.75 -13.03
N GLU A 50 -0.69 -10.93 -13.14
CA GLU A 50 -1.28 -12.19 -12.67
C GLU A 50 -1.49 -12.17 -11.14
N ILE A 51 -0.52 -11.64 -10.39
CA ILE A 51 -0.64 -11.45 -8.93
C ILE A 51 -1.76 -10.45 -8.62
N LEU A 52 -1.82 -9.33 -9.34
CA LEU A 52 -2.88 -8.32 -9.16
C LEU A 52 -4.27 -8.90 -9.43
N GLU A 53 -4.43 -9.71 -10.48
CA GLU A 53 -5.68 -10.39 -10.79
C GLU A 53 -6.07 -11.38 -9.69
N CYS A 54 -5.09 -12.13 -9.16
CA CYS A 54 -5.31 -13.03 -8.04
C CYS A 54 -5.78 -12.27 -6.78
N ALA A 55 -5.14 -11.14 -6.46
CA ALA A 55 -5.55 -10.27 -5.37
C ALA A 55 -6.98 -9.73 -5.56
N GLY A 56 -7.34 -9.31 -6.77
CA GLY A 56 -8.70 -8.90 -7.11
C GLY A 56 -9.73 -10.02 -6.89
N LYS A 57 -9.42 -11.26 -7.29
CA LYS A 57 -10.28 -12.43 -7.03
C LYS A 57 -10.42 -12.72 -5.53
N LYS A 58 -9.34 -12.59 -4.75
CA LYS A 58 -9.38 -12.72 -3.29
C LYS A 58 -10.32 -11.69 -2.66
N CYS A 59 -10.30 -10.43 -3.09
CA CYS A 59 -11.22 -9.40 -2.60
C CYS A 59 -12.69 -9.83 -2.76
N CYS A 60 -13.08 -10.35 -3.92
CA CYS A 60 -14.45 -10.83 -4.14
C CYS A 60 -14.83 -12.01 -3.24
N ILE A 61 -13.87 -12.87 -2.88
CA ILE A 61 -14.09 -13.98 -1.95
C ILE A 61 -14.27 -13.45 -0.54
N TYR A 62 -13.39 -12.57 -0.08
CA TYR A 62 -13.44 -12.01 1.27
C TYR A 62 -14.70 -11.17 1.49
N GLU A 63 -15.13 -10.38 0.50
CA GLU A 63 -16.41 -9.65 0.54
C GLU A 63 -17.58 -10.61 0.83
N LYS A 64 -17.71 -11.69 0.06
CA LYS A 64 -18.78 -12.70 0.26
C LYS A 64 -18.70 -13.39 1.61
N ILE A 65 -17.49 -13.71 2.08
CA ILE A 65 -17.29 -14.32 3.40
C ILE A 65 -17.73 -13.33 4.49
N LEU A 66 -17.37 -12.07 4.37
CA LEU A 66 -17.71 -11.02 5.33
C LEU A 66 -19.23 -10.79 5.40
N ASP A 67 -19.91 -10.75 4.27
CA ASP A 67 -21.37 -10.65 4.21
C ASP A 67 -22.03 -11.82 4.94
N LEU A 68 -21.60 -13.05 4.64
CA LEU A 68 -22.11 -14.25 5.30
C LEU A 68 -21.84 -14.24 6.81
N ARG A 69 -20.63 -13.83 7.24
CA ARG A 69 -20.29 -13.71 8.66
C ARG A 69 -21.11 -12.63 9.35
N TYR A 70 -21.37 -11.51 8.69
CA TYR A 70 -22.21 -10.45 9.22
C TYR A 70 -23.64 -10.92 9.46
N GLU A 71 -24.24 -11.63 8.50
CA GLU A 71 -25.57 -12.22 8.65
C GLU A 71 -25.65 -13.21 9.81
N ILE A 72 -24.66 -14.11 9.94
CA ILE A 72 -24.61 -15.10 11.03
C ILE A 72 -24.48 -14.38 12.38
N ILE A 73 -23.57 -13.41 12.50
CA ILE A 73 -23.38 -12.63 13.73
C ILE A 73 -24.68 -11.92 14.14
N LEU A 74 -25.41 -11.34 13.18
CA LEU A 74 -26.70 -10.69 13.47
C LEU A 74 -27.74 -11.68 13.98
N LYS A 75 -27.89 -12.84 13.32
CA LYS A 75 -28.80 -13.91 13.76
C LYS A 75 -28.45 -14.41 15.15
N THR A 76 -27.18 -14.72 15.41
CA THR A 76 -26.70 -15.17 16.72
C THR A 76 -26.95 -14.14 17.81
N LYS A 77 -26.76 -12.84 17.53
CA LYS A 77 -27.10 -11.78 18.49
C LYS A 77 -28.60 -11.75 18.80
N GLN A 78 -29.45 -11.82 17.78
CA GLN A 78 -30.90 -11.87 17.98
C GLN A 78 -31.35 -13.09 18.79
N GLU A 79 -30.75 -14.25 18.55
CA GLU A 79 -31.02 -15.48 19.32
C GLU A 79 -30.60 -15.35 20.78
N ILE A 80 -29.45 -14.74 21.05
CA ILE A 80 -28.98 -14.45 22.42
C ILE A 80 -29.92 -13.48 23.12
N ASP A 81 -30.28 -12.37 22.46
CA ASP A 81 -31.12 -11.31 23.01
C ASP A 81 -32.56 -11.78 23.28
N ASN A 82 -33.07 -12.73 22.48
CA ASN A 82 -34.39 -13.33 22.64
C ASN A 82 -34.43 -14.51 23.64
N SER A 83 -33.28 -14.95 24.15
CA SER A 83 -33.22 -16.04 25.12
C SER A 83 -33.32 -15.51 26.56
N GLU A 84 -34.18 -16.13 27.39
CA GLU A 84 -34.26 -15.80 28.83
C GLU A 84 -33.00 -16.21 29.61
N TYR A 85 -32.16 -17.07 29.02
CA TYR A 85 -30.91 -17.56 29.60
C TYR A 85 -29.77 -17.44 28.59
N ILE A 86 -28.86 -16.49 28.84
CA ILE A 86 -27.65 -16.35 28.03
C ILE A 86 -26.61 -17.37 28.51
N ASP A 87 -26.49 -18.48 27.79
CA ASP A 87 -25.46 -19.50 28.07
C ASP A 87 -24.05 -18.98 27.70
N TYR A 88 -23.06 -19.37 28.52
CA TYR A 88 -21.63 -19.12 28.33
C TYR A 88 -21.13 -19.61 26.96
N ALA A 89 -21.67 -20.73 26.47
CA ALA A 89 -21.36 -21.27 25.14
C ALA A 89 -21.74 -20.29 24.01
N SER A 90 -22.91 -19.64 24.09
CA SER A 90 -23.39 -18.72 23.06
C SER A 90 -22.56 -17.43 22.98
N LYS A 91 -22.09 -16.92 24.13
CA LYS A 91 -21.17 -15.76 24.18
C LYS A 91 -19.80 -16.08 23.57
N ASN A 92 -19.25 -17.25 23.89
CA ASN A 92 -17.97 -17.68 23.33
C ASN A 92 -18.06 -17.93 21.83
N PHE A 93 -19.16 -18.53 21.35
CA PHE A 93 -19.40 -18.72 19.92
C PHE A 93 -19.51 -17.38 19.17
N LEU A 94 -20.25 -16.41 19.72
CA LEU A 94 -20.33 -15.06 19.15
C LEU A 94 -18.95 -14.37 19.10
N SER A 95 -18.13 -14.53 20.14
CA SER A 95 -16.76 -13.99 20.16
C SER A 95 -15.87 -14.62 19.09
N LEU A 96 -16.01 -15.91 18.84
CA LEU A 96 -15.28 -16.62 17.78
C LEU A 96 -15.68 -16.11 16.39
N LEU A 97 -16.99 -16.00 16.11
CA LEU A 97 -17.49 -15.44 14.85
C LEU A 97 -17.02 -14.00 14.60
N GLN A 98 -16.99 -13.18 15.65
CA GLN A 98 -16.46 -11.81 15.56
C GLN A 98 -14.96 -11.79 15.28
N THR A 99 -14.21 -12.72 15.88
CA THR A 99 -12.76 -12.85 15.63
C THR A 99 -12.50 -13.22 14.18
N GLU A 100 -13.17 -14.25 13.66
CA GLU A 100 -13.04 -14.65 12.25
C GLU A 100 -13.40 -13.50 11.30
N LYS A 101 -14.50 -12.79 11.57
CA LYS A 101 -14.88 -11.60 10.78
C LYS A 101 -13.74 -10.59 10.75
N ASN A 102 -13.15 -10.27 11.90
CA ASN A 102 -12.05 -9.30 12.00
C ASN A 102 -10.79 -9.79 11.26
N ILE A 103 -10.51 -11.09 11.26
CA ILE A 103 -9.42 -11.69 10.48
C ILE A 103 -9.66 -11.41 8.98
N TYR A 104 -10.83 -11.74 8.45
CA TYR A 104 -11.16 -11.52 7.04
C TYR A 104 -11.19 -10.03 6.66
N GLU A 105 -11.70 -9.14 7.53
CA GLU A 105 -11.64 -7.69 7.29
C GLU A 105 -10.18 -7.22 7.18
N THR A 106 -9.32 -7.71 8.06
CA THR A 106 -7.89 -7.35 8.07
C THR A 106 -7.16 -7.90 6.85
N ILE A 107 -7.40 -9.16 6.46
CA ILE A 107 -6.80 -9.77 5.26
C ILE A 107 -7.29 -9.05 3.99
N GLY A 108 -8.58 -8.72 3.92
CA GLY A 108 -9.16 -7.96 2.81
C GLY A 108 -8.52 -6.56 2.69
N TYR A 109 -8.39 -5.85 3.81
CA TYR A 109 -7.68 -4.58 3.88
C TYR A 109 -6.22 -4.68 3.40
N LEU A 110 -5.47 -5.67 3.89
CA LEU A 110 -4.09 -5.93 3.44
C LEU A 110 -4.03 -6.23 1.93
N THR A 111 -5.03 -6.94 1.40
CA THR A 111 -5.10 -7.26 -0.04
C THR A 111 -5.24 -5.97 -0.86
N LEU A 112 -6.05 -5.01 -0.41
CA LEU A 112 -6.18 -3.71 -1.09
C LEU A 112 -4.86 -2.92 -1.07
N LEU A 113 -4.16 -2.88 0.07
CA LEU A 113 -2.84 -2.25 0.15
C LEU A 113 -1.83 -2.89 -0.82
N GLN A 114 -1.88 -4.21 -0.95
CA GLN A 114 -1.02 -4.95 -1.88
C GLN A 114 -1.36 -4.59 -3.33
N MET A 115 -2.65 -4.51 -3.66
CA MET A 115 -3.12 -4.10 -4.99
C MET A 115 -2.63 -2.69 -5.34
N ASP A 116 -2.71 -1.73 -4.41
CA ASP A 116 -2.21 -0.37 -4.61
C ASP A 116 -0.70 -0.37 -4.90
N ALA A 117 0.07 -1.15 -4.14
CA ALA A 117 1.51 -1.26 -4.32
C ALA A 117 1.88 -1.90 -5.67
N ILE A 118 1.26 -3.03 -6.02
CA ILE A 118 1.52 -3.75 -7.27
C ILE A 118 1.09 -2.92 -8.49
N THR A 119 -0.09 -2.30 -8.43
CA THR A 119 -0.59 -1.44 -9.52
C THR A 119 0.34 -0.26 -9.76
N THR A 120 0.82 0.37 -8.68
CA THR A 120 1.77 1.48 -8.78
C THR A 120 3.12 1.01 -9.32
N THR A 121 3.61 -0.16 -8.91
CA THR A 121 4.84 -0.76 -9.46
C THR A 121 4.71 -1.05 -10.96
N ILE A 122 3.60 -1.65 -11.41
CA ILE A 122 3.33 -1.86 -12.84
C ILE A 122 3.33 -0.53 -13.58
N GLY A 123 2.65 0.49 -13.03
CA GLY A 123 2.65 1.83 -13.60
C GLY A 123 4.05 2.41 -13.73
N LEU A 124 4.88 2.31 -12.68
CA LEU A 124 6.26 2.80 -12.67
C LEU A 124 7.12 2.11 -13.72
N LEU A 125 6.96 0.81 -13.93
CA LEU A 125 7.68 0.03 -14.94
C LEU A 125 7.22 0.33 -16.38
N GLN A 126 5.94 0.68 -16.57
CA GLN A 126 5.34 0.95 -17.88
C GLN A 126 5.32 2.43 -18.27
N ALA A 127 5.71 3.33 -17.38
CA ALA A 127 5.72 4.77 -17.62
C ALA A 127 6.58 5.15 -18.84
N GLN A 128 5.98 5.89 -19.77
CA GLN A 128 6.54 6.18 -21.09
C GLN A 128 7.51 7.36 -21.08
N ASN A 129 7.43 8.20 -20.05
CA ASN A 129 8.26 9.40 -19.91
C ASN A 129 8.57 9.67 -18.43
N ASP A 130 9.54 10.54 -18.18
CA ASP A 130 10.01 10.80 -16.82
C ASP A 130 9.00 11.58 -15.96
N VAL A 131 8.08 12.31 -16.59
CA VAL A 131 6.99 13.01 -15.90
C VAL A 131 6.04 12.00 -15.27
N GLU A 132 5.61 10.99 -16.04
CA GLU A 132 4.79 9.88 -15.53
C GLU A 132 5.50 9.14 -14.40
N ARG A 133 6.80 8.84 -14.56
CA ARG A 133 7.59 8.18 -13.53
C ARG A 133 7.61 8.99 -12.23
N ILE A 134 7.87 10.29 -12.31
CA ILE A 134 7.88 11.17 -11.13
C ILE A 134 6.49 11.25 -10.48
N MET A 135 5.42 11.35 -11.28
CA MET A 135 4.04 11.37 -10.78
C MET A 135 3.63 10.06 -10.11
N LEU A 136 4.14 8.93 -10.57
CA LEU A 136 3.91 7.63 -9.93
C LEU A 136 4.82 7.45 -8.71
N SER A 137 6.06 7.93 -8.74
CA SER A 137 6.99 7.89 -7.61
C SER A 137 6.40 8.64 -6.42
N LYS A 138 5.80 9.82 -6.64
CA LYS A 138 5.12 10.56 -5.55
C LYS A 138 3.99 9.74 -4.90
N HIS A 139 3.28 8.94 -5.69
CA HIS A 139 2.21 8.08 -5.21
C HIS A 139 2.80 6.94 -4.38
N ALA A 140 3.92 6.35 -4.82
CA ALA A 140 4.68 5.37 -4.04
C ALA A 140 5.07 5.92 -2.66
N TYR A 141 5.67 7.12 -2.58
CA TYR A 141 6.01 7.76 -1.29
C TYR A 141 4.77 7.94 -0.40
N THR A 142 3.63 8.30 -0.99
CA THR A 142 2.37 8.48 -0.26
C THR A 142 1.84 7.16 0.30
N ILE A 143 1.78 6.10 -0.52
CA ILE A 143 1.36 4.76 -0.11
C ILE A 143 2.21 4.30 1.09
N ILE A 144 3.54 4.34 0.95
CA ILE A 144 4.46 3.88 2.00
C ILE A 144 4.30 4.71 3.28
N TYR A 145 4.19 6.04 3.16
CA TYR A 145 4.01 6.91 4.32
C TYR A 145 2.73 6.60 5.08
N GLU A 146 1.58 6.56 4.39
CA GLU A 146 0.28 6.31 5.02
C GLU A 146 0.24 4.90 5.64
N ALA A 147 0.71 3.91 4.87
CA ALA A 147 0.75 2.52 5.29
C ALA A 147 1.57 2.31 6.57
N ILE A 148 2.78 2.91 6.67
CA ILE A 148 3.62 2.74 7.85
C ILE A 148 3.10 3.57 9.04
N THR A 149 2.66 4.80 8.81
CA THR A 149 2.38 5.74 9.91
C THR A 149 0.99 5.61 10.49
N ASN A 150 0.01 5.18 9.68
CA ASN A 150 -1.40 5.17 10.07
C ASN A 150 -1.99 3.77 10.15
N ASP A 151 -1.48 2.82 9.36
CA ASP A 151 -2.24 1.62 9.06
C ASP A 151 -1.63 0.29 9.53
N LEU A 152 -0.51 -0.15 8.96
CA LEU A 152 0.04 -1.49 9.22
C LEU A 152 0.47 -1.68 10.68
N SER A 153 1.33 -0.80 11.18
CA SER A 153 1.86 -0.95 12.54
C SER A 153 0.84 -0.61 13.62
N LYS A 154 -0.16 0.22 13.32
CA LYS A 154 -1.14 0.72 14.30
C LYS A 154 -2.46 -0.05 14.27
N ASN A 155 -3.03 -0.28 13.10
CA ASN A 155 -4.36 -0.88 12.97
C ASN A 155 -4.22 -2.41 12.88
N VAL A 156 -3.46 -2.92 11.89
CA VAL A 156 -3.34 -4.37 11.67
C VAL A 156 -2.73 -5.07 12.88
N SER A 157 -1.62 -4.55 13.41
CA SER A 157 -1.02 -5.10 14.63
C SER A 157 -1.98 -5.10 15.82
N LYS A 158 -2.70 -3.99 16.04
CA LYS A 158 -3.67 -3.88 17.14
C LYS A 158 -4.82 -4.87 17.01
N GLU A 159 -5.34 -5.06 15.80
CA GLU A 159 -6.40 -6.05 15.56
C GLU A 159 -5.89 -7.47 15.82
N MET A 160 -4.68 -7.82 15.35
CA MET A 160 -4.10 -9.14 15.60
C MET A 160 -3.86 -9.44 17.09
N HIS A 161 -3.57 -8.43 17.91
CA HIS A 161 -3.41 -8.60 19.36
C HIS A 161 -4.74 -8.79 20.11
N LYS A 162 -5.89 -8.58 19.44
CA LYS A 162 -7.20 -8.90 20.01
C LYS A 162 -7.58 -10.37 19.80
N PHE A 163 -6.81 -11.12 19.00
CA PHE A 163 -7.11 -12.52 18.77
C PHE A 163 -6.87 -13.34 20.04
N PRO A 164 -7.70 -14.35 20.33
CA PRO A 164 -7.56 -15.20 21.51
C PRO A 164 -6.17 -15.88 21.58
N ASN A 165 -5.63 -16.02 22.80
CA ASN A 165 -4.30 -16.63 23.03
C ASN A 165 -4.24 -18.10 22.62
N GLU A 166 -5.38 -18.77 22.62
CA GLU A 166 -5.57 -20.14 22.17
C GLU A 166 -5.27 -20.29 20.67
N ILE A 167 -5.42 -19.20 19.91
CA ILE A 167 -5.23 -19.16 18.47
C ILE A 167 -3.87 -18.52 18.13
N VAL A 168 -3.48 -17.46 18.87
CA VAL A 168 -2.24 -16.72 18.60
C VAL A 168 -1.29 -16.72 19.79
N ASN A 169 -0.08 -17.22 19.57
CA ASN A 169 1.00 -17.05 20.53
C ASN A 169 1.50 -15.59 20.53
N ILE A 170 1.10 -14.80 21.54
CA ILE A 170 1.47 -13.38 21.70
C ILE A 170 2.98 -13.16 21.57
N GLN A 171 3.81 -14.04 22.13
CA GLN A 171 5.27 -13.88 22.08
C GLN A 171 5.79 -13.96 20.63
N LYS A 172 5.29 -14.94 19.86
CA LYS A 172 5.62 -15.09 18.44
C LYS A 172 5.10 -13.91 17.62
N LEU A 173 3.85 -13.48 17.87
CA LEU A 173 3.25 -12.31 17.21
C LEU A 173 4.06 -11.03 17.47
N SER A 174 4.48 -10.81 18.72
CA SER A 174 5.28 -9.65 19.11
C SER A 174 6.65 -9.65 18.41
N ASN A 175 7.31 -10.80 18.31
CA ASN A 175 8.59 -10.92 17.61
C ASN A 175 8.42 -10.69 16.11
N PHE A 176 7.40 -11.28 15.48
CA PHE A 176 7.06 -11.03 14.09
C PHE A 176 6.87 -9.54 13.80
N TRP A 177 6.07 -8.84 14.62
CA TRP A 177 5.85 -7.40 14.44
C TRP A 177 7.09 -6.55 14.71
N LYS A 178 8.01 -6.98 15.58
CA LYS A 178 9.30 -6.29 15.76
C LYS A 178 10.13 -6.37 14.48
N GLU A 179 10.17 -7.53 13.84
CA GLU A 179 10.90 -7.74 12.58
C GLU A 179 10.27 -6.92 11.45
N VAL A 180 8.95 -7.02 11.26
CA VAL A 180 8.20 -6.22 10.27
C VAL A 180 8.44 -4.72 10.47
N ASN A 181 8.30 -4.22 11.69
CA ASN A 181 8.53 -2.80 11.99
C ASN A 181 10.00 -2.38 11.78
N SER A 182 10.95 -3.27 12.01
CA SER A 182 12.37 -3.02 11.74
C SER A 182 12.61 -2.84 10.25
N ILE A 183 12.02 -3.70 9.42
CA ILE A 183 12.13 -3.61 7.96
C ILE A 183 11.40 -2.37 7.46
N LEU A 184 10.15 -2.13 7.88
CA LEU A 184 9.35 -0.96 7.48
C LEU A 184 10.07 0.38 7.74
N LYS A 185 10.78 0.50 8.86
CA LYS A 185 11.59 1.70 9.15
C LYS A 185 12.77 1.92 8.21
N GLN A 186 13.24 0.86 7.54
CA GLN A 186 14.40 0.89 6.66
C GLN A 186 14.01 1.02 5.18
N ILE A 187 12.74 0.77 4.81
CA ILE A 187 12.36 0.76 3.39
C ILE A 187 12.49 2.15 2.78
N MET A 188 12.20 3.20 3.53
CA MET A 188 12.15 4.57 3.02
C MET A 188 12.34 5.58 4.16
N ASP A 189 12.96 6.72 3.86
CA ASP A 189 12.97 7.85 4.78
C ASP A 189 11.55 8.40 4.96
N ILE A 190 10.93 8.07 6.10
CA ILE A 190 9.56 8.49 6.44
C ILE A 190 9.42 10.01 6.53
N ASN A 191 10.46 10.73 6.95
CA ASN A 191 10.40 12.20 7.01
C ASN A 191 10.35 12.77 5.59
N PHE A 192 11.17 12.23 4.69
CA PHE A 192 11.11 12.63 3.29
C PHE A 192 9.77 12.26 2.65
N ALA A 193 9.27 11.04 2.87
CA ALA A 193 7.97 10.60 2.38
C ALA A 193 6.82 11.50 2.89
N LYS A 194 6.88 11.94 4.15
CA LYS A 194 5.95 12.91 4.73
C LYS A 194 6.01 14.27 4.03
N ILE A 195 7.22 14.78 3.76
CA ILE A 195 7.43 16.04 3.04
C ILE A 195 6.81 15.94 1.65
N VAL A 196 7.07 14.86 0.91
CA VAL A 196 6.47 14.60 -0.40
C VAL A 196 4.95 14.59 -0.29
N ARG A 197 4.37 13.73 0.56
CA ARG A 197 2.91 13.58 0.75
C ARG A 197 2.17 14.88 1.05
N ASN A 198 2.79 15.78 1.82
CA ASN A 198 2.18 17.04 2.22
C ASN A 198 2.37 18.17 1.20
N ASN A 199 3.50 18.19 0.50
CA ASN A 199 3.93 19.39 -0.21
C ASN A 199 4.04 19.22 -1.73
N ILE A 200 3.96 18.00 -2.27
CA ILE A 200 4.17 17.77 -3.72
C ILE A 200 2.90 18.00 -4.55
N ASP A 201 1.72 17.93 -3.94
CA ASP A 201 0.45 18.13 -4.63
C ASP A 201 0.07 19.61 -4.70
N ALA A 202 -0.21 20.10 -5.90
CA ALA A 202 -0.57 21.50 -6.14
C ALA A 202 -1.86 21.96 -5.43
N HIS A 203 -2.74 21.02 -5.07
CA HIS A 203 -3.95 21.32 -4.29
C HIS A 203 -3.69 21.37 -2.77
N LYS A 204 -2.48 21.02 -2.31
CA LYS A 204 -2.07 21.08 -0.89
C LYS A 204 -1.03 22.16 -0.63
N ASN A 205 -0.09 22.38 -1.56
CA ASN A 205 0.92 23.42 -1.49
C ASN A 205 0.79 24.39 -2.66
N ASN A 206 0.85 25.69 -2.39
CA ASN A 206 0.79 26.74 -3.42
C ASN A 206 2.18 27.16 -3.94
N SER A 207 3.27 26.64 -3.38
CA SER A 207 4.64 26.92 -3.81
C SER A 207 5.06 26.02 -4.98
N PHE A 208 5.10 26.59 -6.18
CA PHE A 208 5.59 25.91 -7.39
C PHE A 208 7.05 25.48 -7.26
N LEU A 209 7.92 26.36 -6.74
CA LEU A 209 9.35 26.08 -6.62
C LEU A 209 9.64 24.93 -5.65
N GLU A 210 8.89 24.84 -4.54
CA GLU A 210 9.02 23.72 -3.61
C GLU A 210 8.57 22.40 -4.24
N GLN A 211 7.45 22.41 -4.98
CA GLN A 211 6.96 21.23 -5.67
C GLN A 211 7.96 20.73 -6.70
N ILE A 212 8.52 21.62 -7.54
CA ILE A 212 9.55 21.25 -8.53
C ILE A 212 10.81 20.73 -7.85
N ALA A 213 11.24 21.33 -6.74
CA ALA A 213 12.38 20.84 -5.98
C ALA A 213 12.13 19.44 -5.39
N LEU A 214 10.90 19.11 -5.00
CA LEU A 214 10.52 17.79 -4.51
C LEU A 214 10.43 16.76 -5.65
N TYR A 215 9.86 17.14 -6.79
CA TYR A 215 9.82 16.27 -7.97
C TYR A 215 11.22 15.80 -8.37
N LYS A 216 12.20 16.71 -8.39
CA LYS A 216 13.60 16.40 -8.71
C LYS A 216 14.30 15.48 -7.69
N LYS A 217 13.75 15.34 -6.48
CA LYS A 217 14.29 14.46 -5.43
C LYS A 217 13.63 13.09 -5.38
N CYS A 218 12.51 12.90 -6.08
CA CYS A 218 11.84 11.61 -6.13
C CYS A 218 12.67 10.62 -6.94
N GLN A 219 12.97 9.45 -6.36
CA GLN A 219 13.79 8.42 -7.00
C GLN A 219 12.89 7.32 -7.55
N TRP A 220 13.03 7.04 -8.84
CA TRP A 220 12.19 6.09 -9.57
C TRP A 220 12.52 4.65 -9.19
N ALA A 221 13.80 4.30 -9.17
CA ALA A 221 14.25 2.96 -8.80
C ALA A 221 13.93 2.63 -7.34
N ASP A 222 14.17 3.59 -6.43
CA ASP A 222 13.80 3.41 -5.03
C ASP A 222 12.29 3.25 -4.84
N SER A 223 11.47 3.96 -5.59
CA SER A 223 10.00 3.79 -5.52
C SER A 223 9.57 2.37 -5.87
N ILE A 224 10.13 1.78 -6.93
CA ILE A 224 9.86 0.38 -7.31
C ILE A 224 10.36 -0.59 -6.24
N ILE A 225 11.58 -0.40 -5.74
CA ILE A 225 12.16 -1.24 -4.67
C ILE A 225 11.29 -1.21 -3.42
N CYS A 226 10.93 -0.02 -2.96
CA CYS A 226 10.14 0.19 -1.74
C CYS A 226 8.78 -0.49 -1.84
N LEU A 227 8.05 -0.26 -2.95
CA LEU A 227 6.74 -0.88 -3.17
C LEU A 227 6.84 -2.40 -3.29
N SER A 228 7.89 -2.92 -3.91
CA SER A 228 8.10 -4.37 -4.06
C SER A 228 8.39 -5.03 -2.71
N ILE A 229 9.25 -4.43 -1.89
CA ILE A 229 9.51 -4.90 -0.52
C ILE A 229 8.22 -4.81 0.31
N PHE A 230 7.51 -3.70 0.19
CA PHE A 230 6.25 -3.48 0.89
C PHE A 230 5.19 -4.52 0.55
N SER A 231 5.01 -4.85 -0.74
CA SER A 231 4.12 -5.94 -1.19
C SER A 231 4.50 -7.28 -0.54
N LYS A 232 5.79 -7.61 -0.50
CA LYS A 232 6.26 -8.84 0.17
C LYS A 232 6.01 -8.84 1.67
N ILE A 233 6.14 -7.70 2.35
CA ILE A 233 5.79 -7.58 3.77
C ILE A 233 4.31 -7.86 3.97
N ILE A 234 3.45 -7.33 3.10
CA ILE A 234 2.02 -7.61 3.15
C ILE A 234 1.75 -9.10 2.97
N ASP A 235 2.36 -9.76 1.98
CA ASP A 235 2.25 -11.21 1.77
C ASP A 235 2.65 -12.00 3.03
N LEU A 236 3.74 -11.59 3.70
CA LEU A 236 4.19 -12.23 4.94
C LEU A 236 3.18 -12.07 6.08
N ILE A 237 2.58 -10.89 6.22
CA ILE A 237 1.55 -10.63 7.24
C ILE A 237 0.31 -11.45 6.94
N GLN A 238 -0.14 -11.48 5.69
CA GLN A 238 -1.29 -12.29 5.27
C GLN A 238 -1.02 -13.79 5.49
N GLY A 239 0.15 -14.28 5.11
CA GLY A 239 0.54 -15.67 5.37
C GLY A 239 0.57 -16.03 6.85
N TYR A 240 0.95 -15.10 7.73
CA TYR A 240 0.85 -15.30 9.17
C TYR A 240 -0.63 -15.36 9.63
N MET A 241 -1.51 -14.56 9.04
CA MET A 241 -2.95 -14.58 9.34
C MET A 241 -3.66 -15.82 8.81
N ASP A 242 -3.24 -16.37 7.67
CA ASP A 242 -3.76 -17.62 7.13
C ASP A 242 -3.42 -18.83 8.02
N ILE A 243 -2.36 -18.78 8.83
CA ILE A 243 -2.02 -19.83 9.82
C ILE A 243 -2.93 -19.76 11.06
N ILE A 244 -3.50 -18.59 11.33
CA ILE A 244 -4.37 -18.30 12.48
C ILE A 244 -5.83 -18.71 12.19
N ASN A 245 -6.22 -18.65 10.91
CA ASN A 245 -7.56 -18.92 10.39
C ASN A 245 -7.79 -20.42 10.14
#